data_AF-A0A2E9SHV4-F1
#
_entry.id   AF-A0A2E9SHV4-F1
#
_cell.length_a   1.000
_cell.length_b   1.000
_cell.length_c   1.000
_cell.angle_alpha   90.00
_cell.angle_beta   90.00
_cell.angle_gamma   90.00
#
_symmetry.space_group_name_H-M   'P 1'
#
loop_
_entity.id
_entity.type
_entity.pdbx_description
1 polymer ?
#
loop_
_entity_poly.entity_id
_entity_poly.type
_entity_poly.pdbx_seq_one_letter_code
_entity_poly.pdbx_strand_id
1 'polypeptide(L)' 'MTDPDKKDEKKPGPLQVVGSVISAAFGVQSSRNRERDFQHGRFRNYVIAAVGFVMVFIVVVFSVVQMVLKSAG' A
#
# COMPACT_ATOMS: atom_id res chain seq x y z
N MET A 1 -29.92 -29.79 -1.40
CA MET A 1 -28.50 -29.81 -1.76
C MET A 1 -28.12 -28.36 -1.97
N THR A 2 -27.54 -27.75 -0.95
CA THR A 2 -27.26 -26.30 -0.95
C THR A 2 -25.76 -26.16 -1.03
N ASP A 3 -25.25 -25.84 -2.22
CA ASP A 3 -23.85 -25.50 -2.44
C ASP A 3 -23.59 -24.07 -1.92
N PRO A 4 -22.76 -23.86 -0.87
CA PRO A 4 -22.36 -22.51 -0.51
C PRO A 4 -21.06 -22.15 -1.23
N ASP A 5 -21.14 -21.03 -1.95
CA ASP A 5 -20.04 -20.12 -2.25
C ASP A 5 -18.87 -20.65 -3.08
N LYS A 6 -19.02 -20.52 -4.40
CA LYS A 6 -17.91 -20.12 -5.28
C LYS A 6 -17.33 -18.81 -4.72
N LYS A 7 -16.22 -18.91 -3.99
CA LYS A 7 -15.38 -17.76 -3.66
C LYS A 7 -14.86 -17.18 -4.96
N ASP A 8 -15.58 -16.18 -5.46
CA ASP A 8 -15.13 -15.35 -6.56
C ASP A 8 -13.71 -14.87 -6.28
N GLU A 9 -12.79 -15.18 -7.18
CA GLU A 9 -11.45 -14.61 -7.33
C GLU A 9 -11.56 -13.10 -7.66
N LYS A 10 -12.14 -12.31 -6.74
CA LYS A 10 -12.30 -10.87 -6.91
C LYS A 10 -10.96 -10.20 -6.67
N LYS A 11 -10.46 -9.56 -7.73
CA LYS A 11 -9.29 -8.66 -7.72
C LYS A 11 -9.36 -7.78 -6.48
N PRO A 12 -8.23 -7.58 -5.76
CA PRO A 12 -8.24 -6.80 -4.53
C PRO A 12 -8.76 -5.40 -4.82
N GLY A 13 -9.77 -4.99 -4.03
CA GLY A 13 -10.33 -3.65 -4.14
C GLY A 13 -9.30 -2.58 -3.75
N PRO A 14 -9.50 -1.31 -4.14
CA PRO A 14 -8.54 -0.22 -3.89
C PRO A 14 -8.14 -0.08 -2.42
N LEU A 15 -9.11 -0.19 -1.50
CA LEU A 15 -8.88 -0.15 -0.05
C LEU A 15 -8.00 -1.31 0.45
N GLN A 16 -8.11 -2.47 -0.18
CA GLN A 16 -7.35 -3.65 0.20
C GLN A 16 -5.89 -3.56 -0.26
N VAL A 17 -5.65 -2.90 -1.41
CA VAL A 17 -4.29 -2.57 -1.88
C VAL A 17 -3.63 -1.58 -0.94
N VAL A 18 -4.33 -0.52 -0.53
CA VAL A 18 -3.82 0.46 0.45
C VAL A 18 -3.45 -0.23 1.78
N GLY A 19 -4.33 -1.09 2.31
CA GLY A 19 -4.04 -1.85 3.52
C GLY A 19 -2.84 -2.79 3.37
N SER A 20 -2.68 -3.42 2.20
CA SER A 20 -1.51 -4.27 1.93
C SER A 20 -0.21 -3.46 1.92
N VAL A 21 -0.20 -2.29 1.26
CA VAL A 21 0.97 -1.40 1.20
C VAL A 21 1.37 -0.88 2.59
N ILE A 22 0.38 -0.48 3.41
CA ILE A 22 0.63 -0.06 4.80
C ILE A 22 1.21 -1.23 5.61
N SER A 23 0.63 -2.42 5.52
CA SER A 23 1.14 -3.60 6.25
C SER A 23 2.56 -3.97 5.81
N ALA A 24 2.90 -3.78 4.54
CA ALA A 24 4.22 -4.01 3.99
C ALA A 24 5.23 -2.95 4.48
N ALA A 25 4.84 -1.68 4.53
CA ALA A 25 5.67 -0.59 5.04
C ALA A 25 6.01 -0.77 6.53
N PHE A 26 5.08 -1.29 7.33
CA PHE A 26 5.30 -1.62 8.75
C PHE A 26 5.92 -3.01 8.99
N GLY A 27 6.18 -3.80 7.93
CA GLY A 27 6.78 -5.13 8.04
C GLY A 27 5.85 -6.24 8.59
N VAL A 28 4.56 -5.94 8.81
CA VAL A 28 3.55 -6.86 9.37
C VAL A 28 2.71 -7.55 8.28
N GLN A 29 3.17 -7.54 7.03
CA GLN A 29 2.45 -8.14 5.90
C GLN A 29 2.39 -9.67 6.04
N SER A 30 1.17 -10.22 6.13
CA SER A 30 0.93 -11.67 6.16
C SER A 30 1.30 -12.35 4.82
N SER A 31 1.77 -13.61 4.88
CA SER A 31 2.04 -14.45 3.71
C SER A 31 0.84 -14.57 2.76
N ARG A 32 -0.40 -14.51 3.28
CA ARG A 32 -1.63 -14.53 2.47
C ARG A 32 -1.82 -13.26 1.63
N ASN A 33 -1.46 -12.09 2.17
CA ASN A 33 -1.47 -10.84 1.40
C ASN A 33 -0.38 -10.87 0.34
N ARG A 34 0.79 -11.38 0.69
CA ARG A 34 1.92 -11.58 -0.23
C ARG A 34 1.52 -12.51 -1.37
N GLU A 35 1.04 -13.72 -1.10
CA GLU A 35 0.62 -14.70 -2.11
C GLU A 35 -0.42 -14.11 -3.07
N ARG A 36 -1.42 -13.38 -2.56
CA ARG A 36 -2.42 -12.70 -3.39
C ARG A 36 -1.81 -11.58 -4.25
N ASP A 37 -0.93 -10.77 -3.66
CA ASP A 37 -0.25 -9.67 -4.33
C ASP A 37 0.69 -10.18 -5.46
N PHE A 38 1.32 -11.34 -5.25
CA PHE A 38 2.23 -11.98 -6.20
C PHE A 38 1.50 -12.84 -7.26
N GLN A 39 0.40 -13.52 -6.91
CA GLN A 39 -0.34 -14.38 -7.84
C GLN A 39 -1.35 -13.61 -8.70
N HIS A 40 -1.96 -12.53 -8.16
CA HIS A 40 -3.08 -11.83 -8.81
C HIS A 40 -2.81 -10.35 -9.07
N GLY A 41 -1.70 -9.80 -8.58
CA GLY A 41 -1.34 -8.39 -8.74
C GLY A 41 -0.43 -8.13 -9.93
N ARG A 42 -0.73 -7.10 -10.74
CA ARG A 42 0.21 -6.63 -11.78
C ARG A 42 1.36 -5.88 -11.11
N PHE A 43 2.60 -6.35 -11.27
CA PHE A 43 3.83 -5.73 -10.76
C PHE A 43 3.86 -4.20 -10.88
N ARG A 44 3.41 -3.67 -12.03
CA ARG A 44 3.30 -2.23 -12.30
C ARG A 44 2.50 -1.45 -11.24
N ASN A 45 1.45 -2.03 -10.65
CA ASN A 45 0.63 -1.35 -9.65
C ASN A 45 1.40 -1.12 -8.34
N TYR A 46 2.26 -2.07 -7.95
CA TYR A 46 3.11 -1.94 -6.76
C TYR A 46 4.21 -0.90 -6.97
N VAL A 47 4.80 -0.86 -8.16
CA VAL A 47 5.81 0.17 -8.51
C VAL A 47 5.20 1.57 -8.43
N ILE A 48 4.01 1.77 -9.02
CA ILE A 48 3.32 3.07 -8.96
C ILE A 48 2.98 3.45 -7.51
N ALA A 49 2.49 2.51 -6.71
CA ALA A 49 2.20 2.74 -5.30
C ALA A 49 3.46 3.11 -4.50
N ALA A 50 4.58 2.42 -4.74
CA ALA A 50 5.85 2.70 -4.07
C ALA A 50 6.40 4.08 -4.45
N VAL A 51 6.40 4.43 -5.73
CA VAL A 51 6.83 5.75 -6.21
C VAL A 51 5.93 6.85 -5.63
N GLY A 52 4.62 6.65 -5.64
CA GLY A 52 3.66 7.59 -5.03
C GLY A 52 3.92 7.79 -3.53
N PHE A 53 4.16 6.71 -2.80
CA PHE A 53 4.49 6.77 -1.38
C PHE A 53 5.78 7.55 -1.11
N VAL A 54 6.84 7.31 -1.87
CA VAL A 54 8.11 8.04 -1.74
C VAL A 54 7.93 9.53 -2.04
N MET A 55 7.17 9.88 -3.08
CA MET A 55 6.88 11.29 -3.41
C MET A 55 6.15 12.00 -2.26
N VAL A 56 5.12 11.36 -1.69
CA VAL A 56 4.39 11.90 -0.52
C VAL A 56 5.32 12.05 0.67
N PHE A 57 6.16 11.04 0.94
CA PHE A 57 7.12 11.08 2.04
C PHE A 57 8.09 12.26 1.94
N ILE A 58 8.64 12.51 0.74
CA ILE A 58 9.53 13.65 0.48
C ILE A 58 8.82 14.98 0.76
N VAL A 59 7.59 15.15 0.28
CA VAL A 59 6.80 16.38 0.50
C VAL A 59 6.55 16.61 1.99
N VAL A 60 6.23 15.56 2.74
CA VAL A 60 6.01 15.64 4.19
C VAL A 60 7.30 16.08 4.89
N VAL A 61 8.42 15.41 4.64
CA VAL A 61 9.71 15.74 5.27
C VAL A 61 10.13 17.17 4.91
N PHE A 62 10.02 17.56 3.64
CA PHE A 62 10.32 18.92 3.19
C PHE A 62 9.47 19.96 3.93
N SER A 63 8.17 19.72 4.04
CA SER A 63 7.24 20.64 4.73
C SER A 63 7.59 20.78 6.22
N VAL A 64 7.93 19.68 6.88
CA VAL A 64 8.38 19.68 8.28
C VAL A 64 9.66 20.48 8.43
N VAL A 65 10.68 20.25 7.58
CA VAL A 65 11.93 21.01 7.61
C VAL A 65 11.69 22.50 7.43
N GLN A 66 10.85 22.88 6.47
CA GLN A 66 10.48 24.29 6.24
C GLN A 66 9.78 24.91 7.45
N MET A 67 8.89 24.17 8.11
CA MET A 67 8.21 24.63 9.32
C MET A 67 9.19 24.85 10.48
N VAL A 68 10.13 23.92 10.66
CA VAL A 68 11.15 24.02 11.72
C VAL A 68 12.09 25.20 11.45
N LEU A 69 12.57 25.37 10.22
CA LEU A 69 13.44 26.50 9.87
C LEU A 69 12.76 27.85 10.10
N LYS A 70 11.47 27.98 9.78
CA LYS A 70 10.67 29.19 10.06
C LYS A 70 10.40 29.42 11.54
N SER A 71 10.42 28.38 12.37
CA SER A 71 10.22 28.48 13.82
C SER A 71 11.52 28.74 14.58
N ALA A 72 12.67 28.44 13.97
CA ALA A 72 13.99 28.55 14.59
C ALA A 72 14.74 29.84 14.20
N GLY A 73 14.29 30.54 13.16
CA GLY A 73 14.73 31.90 12.81
C GLY A 73 13.80 32.96 13.39
#